data_AF-A0A0C2ZR68-F1
#
_entry.id   AF-A0A0C2ZR68-F1
#
_cell.length_a   1.000
_cell.length_b   1.000
_cell.length_c   1.000
_cell.angle_alpha   90.00
_cell.angle_beta   90.00
_cell.angle_gamma   90.00
#
_symmetry.space_group_name_H-M   'P 1'
#
loop_
_entity.id
_entity.type
_entity.pdbx_description
1 polymer ?
#
loop_
_entity_poly.entity_id
_entity_poly.type
_entity_poly.pdbx_seq_one_letter_code
_entity_poly.pdbx_strand_id
1 'polypeptide(L)' 'MPTYFIITELEGSWTWQDFLVEGMEYEYCTTALDIPEEAIEYIEVFDDSMEIQLFDDAEFANEDWYIQLVNLSSVSDVSA' A
#
# COMPACT_ATOMS: atom_id res chain seq x y z
N MET A 1 0.72 -14.14 -9.10
CA MET A 1 1.93 -13.98 -8.26
C MET A 1 1.57 -12.85 -7.32
N PRO A 2 1.75 -12.95 -5.99
CA PRO A 2 1.32 -11.89 -5.11
C PRO A 2 2.00 -10.57 -5.51
N THR A 3 1.20 -9.52 -5.63
CA THR A 3 1.68 -8.19 -6.03
C THR A 3 2.00 -7.41 -4.77
N TYR A 4 3.26 -6.99 -4.64
CA TYR A 4 3.74 -6.22 -3.50
C TYR A 4 4.03 -4.78 -3.92
N PHE A 5 3.55 -3.84 -3.11
CA PHE A 5 3.74 -2.42 -3.31
C PHE A 5 4.57 -1.86 -2.16
N ILE A 6 5.75 -1.32 -2.49
CA ILE A 6 6.62 -0.69 -1.49
C ILE A 6 6.45 0.82 -1.58
N ILE A 7 5.94 1.41 -0.50
CA ILE A 7 5.77 2.85 -0.32
C ILE A 7 6.93 3.39 0.50
N THR A 8 7.67 4.35 -0.04
CA THR A 8 8.79 5.04 0.65
C THR A 8 8.54 6.52 0.84
N GLU A 9 7.46 7.05 0.25
CA GLU A 9 7.02 8.43 0.40
C GLU A 9 5.54 8.43 0.77
N LEU A 10 5.19 9.15 1.83
CA LEU A 10 3.82 9.22 2.34
C LEU A 10 3.09 10.42 1.74
N GLU A 11 1.78 10.24 1.51
CA GLU A 11 0.93 11.32 1.04
C GLU A 11 0.41 12.20 2.20
N GLY A 12 0.12 13.46 1.88
CA GLY A 12 -0.53 14.39 2.80
C GLY A 12 0.32 14.77 4.02
N SER A 13 -0.26 14.68 5.21
CA SER A 13 0.38 15.04 6.49
C SER A 13 0.84 13.83 7.30
N TRP A 14 0.86 12.64 6.69
CA TRP A 14 1.25 11.40 7.35
C TRP A 14 2.77 11.31 7.50
N THR A 15 3.20 10.71 8.61
CA THR A 15 4.61 10.49 8.93
C THR A 15 4.80 9.04 9.37
N TRP A 16 6.02 8.51 9.19
CA TRP A 16 6.36 7.16 9.66
C TRP A 16 6.14 6.97 11.17
N GLN A 17 6.17 8.05 11.96
CA GLN A 17 5.90 8.01 13.39
C GLN A 17 4.43 7.70 13.71
N ASP A 18 3.50 8.03 12.82
CA ASP A 18 2.08 7.77 13.02
C ASP A 18 1.78 6.26 13.03
N PHE A 19 2.56 5.46 12.28
CA PHE A 19 2.44 4.00 12.22
C PHE A 19 3.00 3.25 13.44
N LEU A 20 3.54 3.97 14.44
CA LEU A 20 3.87 3.37 15.74
C LEU A 20 2.61 3.02 16.54
N VAL A 21 1.46 3.58 16.17
CA VAL A 21 0.15 3.24 16.73
C VAL A 21 -0.48 2.14 15.87
N GLU A 22 -0.77 1.00 16.49
CA GLU A 22 -1.39 -0.15 15.83
C GLU A 22 -2.68 0.24 15.11
N GLY A 23 -2.78 -0.13 13.82
CA GLY A 23 -3.94 0.11 12.96
C GLY A 23 -3.89 1.41 12.15
N MET A 24 -2.95 2.32 12.43
CA MET A 24 -2.78 3.55 11.63
C MET A 24 -2.30 3.25 10.21
N GLU A 25 -1.58 2.16 10.02
CA GLU A 25 -1.15 1.65 8.71
C GLU A 25 -2.35 1.29 7.82
N TYR A 26 -3.38 0.68 8.42
CA TYR A 26 -4.63 0.36 7.76
C TYR A 26 -5.46 1.61 7.47
N GLU A 27 -5.54 2.54 8.43
CA GLU A 27 -6.23 3.82 8.23
C GLU A 27 -5.59 4.62 7.08
N TYR A 28 -4.26 4.65 7.00
CA TYR A 28 -3.56 5.30 5.88
C TYR A 28 -3.89 4.65 4.53
N CYS A 29 -3.84 3.32 4.43
CA CYS A 29 -4.15 2.62 3.18
C CYS A 29 -5.57 2.89 2.69
N THR A 30 -6.53 2.92 3.61
CA THR A 30 -7.96 3.08 3.27
C THR A 30 -8.38 4.53 3.06
N THR A 31 -7.75 5.50 3.75
CA THR A 31 -8.18 6.90 3.72
C THR A 31 -7.29 7.81 2.88
N ALA A 32 -5.98 7.56 2.85
CA ALA A 32 -5.04 8.38 2.09
C ALA A 32 -4.79 7.79 0.70
N LEU A 33 -4.66 6.47 0.61
CA LEU A 33 -4.45 5.76 -0.66
C LEU A 33 -5.76 5.27 -1.31
N ASP A 34 -6.90 5.49 -0.65
CA ASP A 34 -8.24 5.07 -1.10
C ASP A 34 -8.33 3.57 -1.47
N ILE A 35 -7.51 2.71 -0.86
CA ILE A 35 -7.50 1.27 -1.12
C ILE A 35 -8.69 0.64 -0.39
N PRO A 36 -9.55 -0.14 -1.10
CA PRO A 36 -10.64 -0.87 -0.45
C PRO A 36 -10.12 -1.87 0.58
N GLU A 37 -10.77 -1.97 1.75
CA GLU A 37 -10.39 -2.92 2.81
C GLU A 37 -10.35 -4.37 2.30
N GLU A 38 -11.31 -4.73 1.45
CA GLU A 38 -11.42 -6.06 0.84
C GLU A 38 -10.30 -6.39 -0.15
N ALA A 39 -9.54 -5.39 -0.62
CA ALA A 39 -8.42 -5.57 -1.53
C ALA A 39 -7.10 -5.81 -0.79
N ILE A 40 -7.01 -5.45 0.50
CA ILE A 40 -5.80 -5.54 1.30
C ILE A 40 -5.67 -6.94 1.91
N GLU A 41 -4.62 -7.66 1.52
CA GLU A 41 -4.30 -8.98 2.08
C GLU A 41 -3.40 -8.84 3.32
N TYR A 42 -2.38 -7.97 3.24
CA TYR A 42 -1.40 -7.78 4.31
C TYR A 42 -0.73 -6.40 4.23
N ILE A 43 -0.36 -5.84 5.37
CA ILE A 43 0.42 -4.61 5.49
C ILE A 43 1.55 -4.86 6.48
N GLU A 44 2.77 -4.50 6.10
CA GLU A 44 3.93 -4.49 6.98
C GLU A 44 4.62 -3.13 6.92
N VAL A 45 4.92 -2.56 8.08
CA VAL A 45 5.63 -1.29 8.20
C VAL A 45 7.04 -1.55 8.71
N PHE A 46 8.00 -0.98 8.01
CA PHE A 46 9.41 -0.90 8.35
C PHE A 46 9.77 0.54 8.74
N ASP A 47 11.00 0.76 9.20
CA ASP A 47 11.43 2.05 9.77
C ASP A 47 11.09 3.27 8.88
N ASP A 48 11.29 3.18 7.56
CA ASP A 48 11.05 4.26 6.59
C ASP A 48 10.31 3.78 5.32
N SER A 49 9.59 2.65 5.40
CA SER A 49 8.86 2.11 4.26
C SER A 49 7.67 1.25 4.69
N MET A 50 6.67 1.14 3.84
CA MET A 50 5.52 0.25 4.03
C MET A 50 5.40 -0.70 2.84
N GLU A 51 5.21 -1.98 3.12
CA GLU A 51 4.84 -2.99 2.14
C GLU A 51 3.35 -3.28 2.24
N ILE A 52 2.65 -3.18 1.10
CA ILE A 52 1.24 -3.48 0.97
C ILE A 52 1.12 -4.67 0.01
N GLN A 53 0.49 -5.74 0.47
CA GLN A 53 0.10 -6.88 -0.34
C GLN A 53 -1.40 -6.80 -0.62
N LEU A 54 -1.76 -6.89 -1.90
CA LEU A 54 -3.14 -6.93 -2.32
C LEU A 54 -3.54 -8.34 -2.77
N PHE A 55 -4.84 -8.64 -2.68
CA PHE A 55 -5.38 -9.83 -3.31
C PHE A 55 -5.17 -9.78 -4.85
N ASP A 56 -4.95 -10.95 -5.44
CA ASP A 56 -4.77 -11.10 -6.89
C ASP A 56 -6.14 -10.96 -7.59
N ASP A 57 -6.46 -9.74 -8.02
CA ASP A 57 -7.61 -9.45 -8.86
C ASP A 57 -7.20 -8.61 -10.08
N ALA A 58 -7.49 -9.14 -11.27
CA ALA A 58 -7.18 -8.47 -12.54
C ALA A 58 -8.05 -7.24 -12.79
N GLU A 59 -9.20 -7.10 -12.13
CA GLU A 59 -10.08 -5.95 -12.28
C GLU A 59 -9.45 -4.68 -11.67
N PHE A 60 -8.61 -4.82 -10.64
CA PHE A 60 -7.94 -3.70 -9.96
C PHE A 60 -7.08 -2.86 -10.91
N ALA A 61 -6.53 -3.44 -11.99
CA ALA A 61 -5.69 -2.73 -12.94
C ALA A 61 -6.37 -1.52 -13.61
N ASN A 62 -7.70 -1.43 -13.58
CA ASN A 62 -8.46 -0.31 -14.13
C ASN A 62 -8.98 0.66 -13.06
N GLU A 63 -8.74 0.38 -11.79
CA GLU A 63 -9.21 1.21 -10.69
C GLU A 63 -8.26 2.39 -10.43
N ASP A 64 -8.83 3.56 -10.14
CA ASP A 64 -8.05 4.79 -9.94
C ASP A 64 -7.07 4.66 -8.76
N TRP A 65 -7.50 4.04 -7.65
CA TRP A 65 -6.68 3.80 -6.46
C TRP A 65 -5.48 2.89 -6.78
N TYR A 66 -5.68 1.87 -7.61
CA TYR A 66 -4.62 0.93 -7.98
C TYR A 66 -3.58 1.60 -8.89
N ILE A 67 -4.04 2.42 -9.85
CA ILE A 67 -3.13 3.18 -10.72
C ILE A 67 -2.31 4.18 -9.89
N GLN A 68 -2.93 4.85 -8.91
CA GLN A 68 -2.22 5.74 -7.98
C GLN A 68 -1.21 4.97 -7.15
N LEU A 69 -1.60 3.83 -6.59
CA LEU A 69 -0.73 2.96 -5.80
C LEU A 69 0.49 2.50 -6.61
N VAL A 70 0.29 2.05 -7.85
CA VAL A 70 1.38 1.68 -8.77
C VAL A 70 2.34 2.85 -8.99
N ASN A 71 1.83 4.07 -9.15
CA ASN A 71 2.67 5.25 -9.37
C ASN A 71 3.44 5.70 -8.13
N LEU A 72 2.87 5.51 -6.93
CA LEU A 72 3.49 5.82 -5.64
C LEU A 72 4.52 4.76 -5.22
N SER A 73 4.26 3.51 -5.60
CA SER A 73 5.08 2.40 -5.19
C SER A 73 6.30 2.21 -6.08
N SER A 74 7.37 1.69 -5.48
CA SER A 74 8.38 0.97 -6.23
C SER A 74 7.91 -0.46 -6.40
N VAL A 75 7.39 -0.81 -7.58
CA VAL A 75 7.04 -2.21 -7.90
C VAL A 75 8.31 -3.04 -7.88
N SER A 76 8.46 -3.86 -6.84
CA SER A 76 9.54 -4.84 -6.78
C SER A 76 9.02 -6.13 -7.39
N ASP A 77 9.19 -6.26 -8.71
CA ASP A 77 9.12 -7.58 -9.34
C ASP A 77 10.24 -8.45 -8.74
N VAL A 78 9.89 -9.27 -7.76
CA VAL A 78 10.79 -10.32 -7.28
C VAL A 78 10.93 -11.35 -8.41
N SER A 79 11.89 -11.08 -9.30
CA SER A 79 12.33 -12.02 -10.32
C SER A 79 12.87 -13.25 -9.61
N ALA A 80 12.21 -14.39 -9.89
CA ALA A 80 12.39 -15.71 -9.29
C ALA A 80 13.84 -16.20 -9.13
#